data_AF-A4CFJ9-F1
#
_entry.id   AF-A4CFJ9-F1
#
_cell.length_a   1.000
_cell.length_b   1.000
_cell.length_c   1.000
_cell.angle_alpha   90.00
_cell.angle_beta   90.00
_cell.angle_gamma   90.00
#
_symmetry.space_group_name_H-M   'P 1'
#
loop_
_entity.id
_entity.type
_entity.pdbx_description
1 polymer ?
#
loop_
_entity_poly.entity_id
_entity_poly.type
_entity_poly.pdbx_seq_one_letter_code
_entity_poly.pdbx_strand_id
1 'polypeptide(L)'
;MIFGFLDFWIFGFLDFWIFGFLDFWIFGFLDFWIFGFLDFWIFGFLDFWIFGFLDFWIFGFLDFWIFGFLDFWIFVTIEELLDKSSGGVDGTRTRDPRRDRPVF
;
A
#
# COMPACT_ATOMS: atom_id res chain seq x y z
N MET A 1 -11.24 -49.32 56.77
CA MET A 1 -9.97 -48.96 56.08
C MET A 1 -10.13 -48.96 54.57
N ILE A 2 -10.64 -50.03 53.96
CA ILE A 2 -10.82 -50.15 52.49
C ILE A 2 -11.72 -49.06 51.88
N PHE A 3 -12.85 -48.71 52.53
CA PHE A 3 -13.74 -47.67 52.02
C PHE A 3 -13.08 -46.30 51.90
N GLY A 4 -12.30 -45.86 52.91
CA GLY A 4 -11.60 -44.57 52.85
C GLY A 4 -10.47 -44.53 51.82
N PHE A 5 -9.83 -45.68 51.52
CA PHE A 5 -8.84 -45.77 50.45
C PHE A 5 -9.49 -45.70 49.07
N LEU A 6 -10.65 -46.36 48.89
CA LEU A 6 -11.41 -46.31 47.64
C LEU A 6 -11.92 -44.89 47.37
N ASP A 7 -12.43 -44.21 48.40
CA ASP A 7 -12.95 -42.85 48.32
C ASP A 7 -11.84 -41.87 47.94
N PHE A 8 -10.68 -41.95 48.61
CA PHE A 8 -9.52 -41.13 48.28
C PHE A 8 -9.01 -41.37 46.86
N TRP A 9 -8.97 -42.62 46.42
CA TRP A 9 -8.48 -42.93 45.08
C TRP A 9 -9.44 -42.45 43.99
N ILE A 10 -10.75 -42.65 44.17
CA ILE A 10 -11.77 -42.20 43.22
C ILE A 10 -11.83 -40.67 43.18
N PHE A 11 -11.98 -40.01 44.33
CA PHE A 11 -12.05 -38.55 44.36
C PHE A 11 -10.74 -37.91 43.91
N GLY A 12 -9.59 -38.37 44.39
CA GLY A 12 -8.30 -37.81 44.01
C GLY A 12 -7.98 -37.99 42.52
N PHE A 13 -8.31 -39.15 41.95
CA PHE A 13 -8.11 -39.39 40.52
C PHE A 13 -9.10 -38.61 39.67
N LEU A 14 -10.37 -38.55 40.07
CA LEU A 14 -11.41 -37.81 39.36
C LEU A 14 -11.13 -36.30 39.40
N ASP A 15 -10.71 -35.77 40.54
CA ASP A 15 -10.36 -34.37 40.72
C ASP A 15 -9.14 -34.00 39.88
N PHE A 16 -8.07 -34.81 39.94
CA PHE A 16 -6.88 -34.62 39.11
C PHE A 16 -7.21 -34.69 37.61
N TRP A 17 -8.04 -35.65 37.21
CA TRP A 17 -8.37 -35.81 35.80
C TRP A 17 -9.26 -34.66 35.31
N ILE A 18 -10.29 -34.28 36.06
CA ILE A 18 -11.18 -33.19 35.67
C ILE A 18 -10.43 -31.86 35.70
N PHE A 19 -9.81 -31.49 36.82
CA PHE A 19 -9.13 -30.21 36.94
C PHE A 19 -7.91 -30.15 36.03
N GLY A 20 -7.05 -31.17 36.02
CA GLY A 20 -5.85 -31.17 35.18
C GLY A 20 -6.17 -31.13 33.68
N PHE A 21 -7.19 -31.88 33.24
CA PHE A 21 -7.60 -31.86 31.84
C PHE A 21 -8.31 -30.56 31.46
N LEU A 22 -9.18 -30.05 32.33
CA LEU A 22 -9.91 -28.81 32.11
C LEU A 22 -8.97 -27.61 32.09
N ASP A 23 -7.99 -27.58 33.01
CA ASP A 23 -6.97 -26.53 33.07
C ASP A 23 -6.09 -26.56 31.83
N PHE A 24 -5.58 -27.74 31.44
CA PHE A 24 -4.80 -27.89 30.21
C PHE A 24 -5.59 -27.49 28.97
N TRP A 25 -6.85 -27.91 28.87
CA TRP A 25 -7.69 -27.59 27.72
C TRP A 25 -7.98 -26.10 27.67
N ILE A 26 -8.43 -25.50 28.78
CA ILE A 26 -8.80 -24.08 28.81
C ILE A 26 -7.55 -23.23 28.58
N PHE A 27 -6.50 -23.40 29.38
CA PHE A 27 -5.31 -22.57 29.25
C PHE A 27 -4.60 -22.82 27.93
N GLY A 28 -4.39 -24.08 27.53
CA GLY A 28 -3.72 -24.39 26.27
C GLY A 28 -4.47 -23.89 25.04
N PHE A 29 -5.80 -24.06 25.00
CA PHE A 29 -6.61 -23.58 23.89
C PHE A 29 -6.75 -22.05 23.89
N LEU A 30 -6.93 -21.44 25.06
CA LEU A 30 -7.04 -20.00 25.19
C LEU A 30 -5.73 -19.30 24.83
N ASP A 31 -4.59 -19.85 25.27
CA ASP A 31 -3.27 -19.33 24.95
C ASP A 31 -2.98 -19.46 23.45
N PHE A 32 -3.23 -20.63 22.86
CA PHE A 32 -3.06 -20.82 21.41
C PHE A 32 -3.96 -19.90 20.60
N TRP A 33 -5.22 -19.75 20.99
CA TRP A 33 -6.15 -18.88 20.28
C TRP A 33 -5.75 -17.42 20.43
N ILE A 34 -5.52 -16.94 21.66
CA ILE A 34 -5.17 -15.54 21.88
C ILE A 34 -3.84 -15.22 21.21
N PHE A 35 -2.75 -15.94 21.53
CA PHE A 35 -1.45 -15.62 20.96
C PHE A 35 -1.41 -15.89 19.46
N GLY A 36 -1.87 -17.04 18.98
CA GLY A 36 -1.82 -17.37 17.56
C GLY A 36 -2.67 -16.45 16.69
N PHE A 37 -3.89 -16.12 17.14
CA PHE A 37 -4.76 -15.21 16.39
C PHE A 37 -4.30 -13.76 16.49
N LEU A 38 -3.88 -13.31 17.68
CA LEU A 38 -3.40 -11.95 17.87
C LEU A 38 -2.10 -11.72 17.09
N ASP A 39 -1.19 -12.67 17.08
CA ASP A 39 0.06 -12.61 16.32
C ASP A 39 -0.22 -12.56 14.81
N PHE A 40 -1.07 -13.47 14.31
CA PHE A 40 -1.47 -13.45 12.90
C PHE A 40 -2.16 -12.14 12.51
N TRP A 41 -3.08 -11.65 13.36
CA TRP A 41 -3.79 -10.42 13.08
C TRP A 41 -2.85 -9.22 13.10
N ILE A 42 -2.03 -9.08 14.14
CA ILE A 42 -1.12 -7.94 14.27
C ILE A 42 -0.08 -7.99 13.15
N PHE A 43 0.68 -9.07 13.03
CA PHE A 43 1.75 -9.13 12.03
C PHE A 43 1.19 -9.10 10.62
N GLY A 44 0.18 -9.91 10.30
CA GLY A 44 -0.37 -9.96 8.95
C GLY A 44 -1.03 -8.64 8.53
N PHE A 45 -1.82 -8.03 9.41
CA PHE A 45 -2.48 -6.76 9.11
C PHE A 45 -1.51 -5.58 9.08
N LEU A 46 -0.56 -5.53 10.02
CA LEU A 46 0.44 -4.46 10.09
C LEU A 46 1.39 -4.53 8.88
N ASP A 47 1.80 -5.73 8.48
CA ASP A 47 2.65 -5.94 7.31
C ASP A 47 1.93 -5.52 6.03
N PHE A 48 0.68 -5.98 5.85
CA PHE A 48 -0.14 -5.57 4.70
C PHE A 48 -0.38 -4.05 4.67
N TRP A 49 -0.71 -3.45 5.80
CA TRP A 49 -0.93 -2.01 5.86
C TRP A 49 0.36 -1.27 5.57
N ILE A 50 1.45 -1.55 6.29
CA ILE A 50 2.70 -0.81 6.14
C ILE A 50 3.25 -1.01 4.74
N PHE A 51 3.51 -2.24 4.31
CA PHE A 51 4.10 -2.47 3.01
C PHE A 51 3.16 -2.09 1.89
N GLY A 52 1.90 -2.53 1.92
CA GLY A 52 0.95 -2.23 0.84
C GLY A 52 0.63 -0.74 0.70
N PHE A 53 0.41 -0.03 1.82
CA PHE A 53 0.13 1.40 1.77
C PHE A 53 1.37 2.22 1.44
N LEU A 54 2.53 1.88 2.01
CA LEU A 54 3.78 2.58 1.74
C LEU A 54 4.21 2.39 0.30
N ASP A 55 4.09 1.17 -0.25
CA ASP A 55 4.41 0.87 -1.64
C ASP A 55 3.48 1.63 -2.59
N PHE A 56 2.16 1.59 -2.34
CA PHE A 56 1.20 2.37 -3.12
C PHE A 56 1.47 3.87 -3.06
N TRP A 57 1.76 4.41 -1.87
CA TRP A 57 2.02 5.83 -1.71
C TRP A 57 3.32 6.23 -2.37
N ILE A 58 4.42 5.53 -2.10
CA ILE A 58 5.74 5.88 -2.65
C ILE A 58 5.74 5.67 -4.15
N PHE A 59 5.47 4.45 -4.63
CA PHE A 59 5.53 4.20 -6.07
C PHE A 59 4.44 4.96 -6.81
N GLY A 60 3.18 4.90 -6.36
CA GLY A 60 2.10 5.59 -7.05
C GLY A 60 2.26 7.11 -7.11
N PHE A 61 2.63 7.75 -5.99
CA PHE A 61 2.82 9.21 -5.97
C PHE A 61 4.10 9.63 -6.69
N LEU A 62 5.21 8.90 -6.50
CA LEU A 62 6.48 9.22 -7.13
C LEU A 62 6.41 9.01 -8.64
N ASP A 63 5.75 7.94 -9.10
CA ASP A 63 5.55 7.65 -10.51
C ASP A 63 4.66 8.72 -11.15
N PHE A 64 3.52 9.07 -10.52
CA PHE A 64 2.67 10.15 -11.00
C PHE A 64 3.40 11.49 -11.07
N TRP A 65 4.19 11.82 -10.05
CA TRP A 65 4.90 13.09 -10.02
C TRP A 65 6.04 13.14 -11.02
N ILE A 66 6.87 12.09 -11.11
CA ILE A 66 8.00 12.07 -12.05
C ILE A 66 7.49 11.99 -13.48
N PHE A 67 6.68 10.98 -13.82
CA PHE A 67 6.24 10.79 -15.19
C PHE A 67 5.25 11.87 -15.61
N GLY A 68 4.29 12.24 -14.76
CA GLY A 68 3.31 13.27 -15.11
C GLY A 68 3.94 14.65 -15.32
N PHE A 69 4.88 15.05 -14.46
CA PHE A 69 5.52 16.36 -14.57
C PHE A 69 6.57 16.39 -15.69
N LEU A 70 7.31 15.29 -15.89
CA LEU A 70 8.27 15.18 -16.99
C LEU A 70 7.57 15.14 -18.35
N ASP A 71 6.47 14.40 -18.47
CA ASP A 71 5.66 14.32 -19.69
C ASP A 71 5.05 15.69 -20.02
N PHE A 72 4.48 16.38 -19.03
CA PHE A 72 3.98 17.74 -19.21
C PHE A 72 5.08 18.71 -19.66
N TRP A 73 6.25 18.65 -19.04
CA TRP A 73 7.37 19.53 -19.38
C TRP A 73 7.91 19.27 -20.79
N ILE A 74 8.02 17.99 -21.17
CA ILE A 74 8.39 17.57 -22.54
C ILE A 74 7.34 18.06 -23.53
N PHE A 75 6.05 17.87 -23.25
CA PHE A 75 4.97 18.30 -24.14
C PHE A 75 5.02 19.80 -24.39
N VAL A 76 5.12 20.61 -23.34
CA VAL A 76 5.21 22.08 -23.45
C VAL A 76 6.47 22.51 -24.23
N THR A 77 7.61 21.87 -23.96
CA THR A 77 8.87 22.21 -24.63
C THR A 77 8.81 21.87 -26.13
N ILE A 78 8.22 20.73 -26.49
CA ILE A 78 8.06 20.31 -27.89
C ILE A 78 7.10 21.25 -28.64
N GLU A 79 5.97 21.63 -28.02
CA GLU A 79 5.03 22.60 -28.57
C GLU A 79 5.71 23.95 -28.85
N GLU A 80 6.51 24.47 -27.92
CA GLU A 80 7.22 25.73 -28.11
C GLU A 80 8.29 25.65 -29.22
N LEU A 81 8.97 24.51 -29.35
CA LEU A 81 9.92 24.27 -30.43
C LEU A 81 9.22 24.14 -31.78
N LEU A 82 8.04 23.51 -31.83
CA LEU A 82 7.21 23.43 -33.03
C LEU A 82 6.71 24.81 -33.45
N ASP A 83 6.27 25.64 -32.52
CA ASP A 83 5.83 27.00 -32.81
C ASP A 83 6.97 27.87 -33.35
N LYS A 84 8.17 27.79 -32.74
CA LYS A 84 9.38 28.44 -33.26
C LYS A 84 9.79 27.96 -34.65
N SER A 85 9.59 26.67 -34.94
CA SER A 85 9.86 26.11 -36.27
C SER A 85 8.83 26.56 -37.31
N SER A 86 7.57 26.78 -36.91
CA SER A 86 6.49 27.23 -37.80
C SER A 86 6.54 28.74 -38.06
N GLY A 87 6.88 29.54 -37.04
CA GLY A 87 6.99 31.01 -37.13
C GLY A 87 8.13 31.51 -38.04
N GLY A 88 9.09 30.65 -38.38
CA GLY A 88 10.12 30.94 -39.37
C GLY A 88 9.62 30.96 -40.83
N VAL A 89 8.42 30.42 -41.10
CA VAL A 89 7.87 30.32 -42.47
C VAL A 89 7.03 31.55 -42.85
N ASP A 90 6.45 32.28 -41.90
CA ASP A 90 5.59 33.44 -42.19
C ASP A 90 6.32 34.81 -42.10
N GLY A 91 7.57 34.83 -41.61
CA GLY A 91 8.41 36.03 -41.51
C GLY A 91 9.05 36.51 -42.83
N THR A 92 8.90 35.76 -43.92
CA THR A 92 9.50 36.08 -45.24
C THR A 92 8.51 36.61 -46.26
N ARG A 93 7.32 37.08 -45.85
CA ARG A 93 6.59 38.08 -46.66
C ARG A 93 7.27 39.43 -46.49
N THR A 94 8.36 39.59 -47.22
CA THR A 94 8.93 40.88 -47.60
C THR A 94 7.79 41.82 -47.99
N ARG A 95 7.54 42.86 -47.18
CA ARG A 95 6.78 44.03 -47.65
C ARG A 95 7.59 44.63 -48.78
N ASP A 96 7.20 44.34 -50.02
CA ASP A 96 7.77 44.94 -51.21
C ASP A 96 7.45 46.44 -51.22
N PRO A 97 8.44 47.34 -51.04
CA PRO A 97 8.20 48.79 -51.02
C PRO A 97 7.73 49.34 -52.38
N ARG A 98 7.70 48.51 -53.44
CA ARG A 98 7.23 48.93 -54.78
C ARG A 98 5.72 48.86 -54.96
N ARG A 99 4.97 48.21 -54.06
CA ARG A 99 3.50 48.13 -54.18
C ARG A 99 2.75 49.35 -53.64
N ASP A 100 3.42 50.21 -52.88
CA ASP A 100 2.79 51.36 -52.23
C ASP A 100 3.03 52.68 -52.96
N ARG A 101 3.57 52.66 -54.19
CA ARG A 101 3.76 53.90 -54.97
C ARG A 101 2.42 54.33 -55.59
N PRO A 102 1.87 55.51 -55.25
CA PRO A 102 0.64 55.99 -55.85
C PRO A 102 0.88 56.29 -57.33
N VAL A 103 0.02 55.72 -58.18
CA VAL A 103 -0.07 56.08 -59.59
C VAL A 103 -0.86 57.37 -59.63
N PHE A 104 -0.19 58.46 -60.00
CA PHE A 104 -0.83 59.75 -60.29
C PHE A 104 -1.72 59.65 -61.54
#